data_AF-A0A843I336-F1
#
_entry.id   AF-A0A843I336-F1
#
_cell.length_a   1.000
_cell.length_b   1.000
_cell.length_c   1.000
_cell.angle_alpha   90.00
_cell.angle_beta   90.00
_cell.angle_gamma   90.00
#
_symmetry.space_group_name_H-M   'P 1'
#
loop_
_entity.id
_entity.type
_entity.pdbx_description
1 polymer ?
#
loop_
_entity_poly.entity_id
_entity_poly.type
_entity_poly.pdbx_seq_one_letter_code
_entity_poly.pdbx_strand_id
1 'polypeptide(L)'
;MSEEYFLNYNGEKIFVILLGYSGNKYYLYYPKGDVLVIVDDKGNIEMKEILEIVGELPSGFRVANLTIPWEEVKNRKVVWKVYDNEVESDNIYVVTNSSKEYKLIEQTSAPDRLKSFAFRDVDPWDYKDWCCVLIVSTKDVKDLPKSFKKLYFVNGKIKEKKE
;
A
#
# COMPACT_ATOMS: atom_id res chain seq x y z
N MET A 1 -14.75 5.78 -8.31
CA MET A 1 -13.37 5.32 -8.52
C MET A 1 -12.49 6.30 -7.77
N SER A 2 -11.66 5.85 -6.83
CA SER A 2 -10.69 6.72 -6.16
C SER A 2 -9.59 7.04 -7.16
N GLU A 3 -9.44 8.31 -7.53
CA GLU A 3 -8.34 8.75 -8.38
C GLU A 3 -7.04 8.65 -7.57
N GLU A 4 -6.10 7.86 -8.07
CA GLU A 4 -4.77 7.69 -7.49
C GLU A 4 -3.85 8.76 -8.08
N TYR A 5 -3.02 9.36 -7.24
CA TYR A 5 -2.17 10.49 -7.61
C TYR A 5 -0.73 10.24 -7.22
N PHE A 6 0.18 10.85 -7.97
CA PHE A 6 1.54 11.03 -7.53
C PHE A 6 1.77 12.49 -7.17
N LEU A 7 2.28 12.71 -5.97
CA LEU A 7 2.61 14.05 -5.45
C LEU A 7 4.13 14.23 -5.46
N ASN A 8 4.60 15.41 -5.84
CA ASN A 8 6.00 15.78 -5.67
C ASN A 8 6.18 16.41 -4.27
N TYR A 9 7.01 15.81 -3.43
CA TYR A 9 7.30 16.30 -2.07
C TYR A 9 8.79 16.11 -1.77
N ASN A 10 9.46 17.17 -1.29
CA ASN A 10 10.90 17.17 -0.99
C ASN A 10 11.80 16.64 -2.12
N GLY A 11 11.43 16.92 -3.39
CA GLY A 11 12.17 16.46 -4.56
C GLY A 11 11.92 15.00 -4.96
N GLU A 12 10.99 14.32 -4.27
CA GLU A 12 10.61 12.94 -4.53
C GLU A 12 9.17 12.84 -5.03
N LYS A 13 8.90 11.81 -5.84
CA LYS A 13 7.57 11.48 -6.32
C LYS A 13 6.98 10.39 -5.43
N ILE A 14 5.87 10.69 -4.73
CA ILE A 14 5.22 9.76 -3.80
C ILE A 14 3.83 9.38 -4.27
N PHE A 15 3.49 8.09 -4.15
CA PHE A 15 2.16 7.56 -4.44
C PHE A 15 1.18 7.91 -3.32
N VAL A 16 0.05 8.53 -3.66
CA VAL A 16 -0.98 8.93 -2.70
C VAL A 16 -2.39 8.59 -3.20
N ILE A 17 -3.31 8.40 -2.26
CA ILE A 17 -4.71 8.03 -2.53
C ILE A 17 -5.62 9.18 -2.12
N LEU A 18 -6.47 9.67 -3.00
CA LEU A 18 -7.49 10.66 -2.65
C LEU A 18 -8.51 10.08 -1.68
N LEU A 19 -8.62 10.70 -0.51
CA LEU A 19 -9.65 10.39 0.49
C LEU A 19 -10.87 11.30 0.32
N GLY A 20 -10.64 12.57 -0.05
CA GLY A 20 -11.71 13.52 -0.29
C GLY A 20 -11.20 14.96 -0.39
N TYR A 21 -12.15 15.88 -0.47
CA TYR A 21 -11.91 17.31 -0.60
C TYR A 21 -12.89 18.08 0.27
N SER A 22 -12.43 19.18 0.87
CA SER A 22 -13.26 20.10 1.64
C SER A 22 -12.69 21.52 1.55
N GLY A 23 -13.54 22.49 1.20
CA GLY A 23 -13.15 23.90 1.09
C GLY A 23 -12.12 24.14 -0.02
N ASN A 24 -10.88 24.45 0.32
CA ASN A 24 -9.79 24.61 -0.64
C ASN A 24 -8.67 23.57 -0.43
N LYS A 25 -8.99 22.43 0.21
CA LYS A 25 -8.03 21.40 0.61
C LYS A 25 -8.39 20.03 0.06
N TYR A 26 -7.39 19.35 -0.48
CA TYR A 26 -7.41 17.93 -0.81
C TYR A 26 -6.81 17.14 0.34
N TYR A 27 -7.46 16.02 0.69
CA TYR A 27 -7.02 15.10 1.71
C TYR A 27 -6.61 13.81 1.04
N LEU A 28 -5.32 13.53 1.11
CA LEU A 28 -4.66 12.42 0.45
C LEU A 28 -4.05 11.51 1.52
N TYR A 29 -4.02 10.21 1.28
CA TYR A 29 -3.33 9.25 2.14
C TYR A 29 -2.02 8.83 1.47
N TYR A 30 -0.91 8.90 2.19
CA TYR A 30 0.37 8.35 1.74
C TYR A 30 0.59 6.98 2.38
N PRO A 31 0.35 5.86 1.66
CA PRO A 31 0.28 4.54 2.28
C PRO A 31 1.62 4.05 2.83
N LYS A 32 2.73 4.35 2.15
CA LYS A 32 4.07 3.93 2.61
C LYS A 32 4.40 4.49 4.00
N GLY A 33 4.13 5.79 4.19
CA GLY A 33 4.34 6.48 5.45
C GLY A 33 3.22 6.34 6.47
N ASP A 34 2.05 5.81 6.09
CA ASP A 34 0.84 5.78 6.92
C ASP A 34 0.48 7.17 7.50
N VAL A 35 0.46 8.19 6.64
CA VAL A 35 0.19 9.58 7.03
C VAL A 35 -0.88 10.22 6.15
N LEU A 36 -1.56 11.21 6.72
CA LEU A 36 -2.46 12.08 6.00
C LEU A 36 -1.66 13.24 5.38
N VAL A 37 -1.83 13.44 4.08
CA VAL A 37 -1.26 14.55 3.32
C VAL A 37 -2.38 15.50 2.94
N ILE A 38 -2.24 16.77 3.32
CA ILE A 38 -3.20 17.84 3.06
C ILE A 38 -2.56 18.79 2.07
N VAL A 39 -3.23 19.02 0.95
CA VAL A 39 -2.76 19.92 -0.11
C VAL A 39 -3.78 21.03 -0.29
N ASP A 40 -3.37 22.28 -0.13
CA ASP A 40 -4.23 23.42 -0.41
C ASP A 40 -4.22 23.81 -1.90
N ASP A 41 -5.11 24.72 -2.28
CA ASP A 41 -5.24 25.26 -3.64
C ASP A 41 -4.02 26.07 -4.12
N LYS A 42 -3.10 26.41 -3.22
CA LYS A 42 -1.82 27.05 -3.54
C LYS A 42 -0.68 26.05 -3.70
N GLY A 43 -0.95 24.75 -3.50
CA GLY A 43 0.04 23.69 -3.57
C GLY A 43 0.90 23.54 -2.30
N ASN A 44 0.52 24.18 -1.18
CA ASN A 44 1.19 23.93 0.08
C ASN A 44 0.84 22.54 0.59
N ILE A 45 1.86 21.79 1.03
CA ILE A 45 1.72 20.42 1.50
C ILE A 45 1.94 20.40 3.01
N GLU A 46 0.95 19.89 3.74
CA GLU A 46 1.02 19.60 5.17
C GLU A 46 0.88 18.09 5.40
N MET A 47 1.74 17.50 6.23
CA MET A 47 1.63 16.10 6.62
C MET A 47 1.22 15.98 8.09
N LYS A 48 0.29 15.06 8.37
CA LYS A 48 -0.22 14.77 9.70
C LYS A 48 -0.08 13.27 10.00
N GLU A 49 0.27 12.97 11.24
CA GLU A 49 0.22 11.61 11.78
C GLU A 49 -1.24 11.18 11.95
N ILE A 50 -1.59 9.97 11.53
CA ILE A 50 -2.89 9.37 11.79
C ILE A 50 -2.81 8.64 13.14
N LEU A 51 -3.60 9.07 14.13
CA LEU A 51 -3.58 8.45 15.46
C LEU A 51 -4.65 7.36 15.59
N GLU A 52 -5.80 7.56 14.97
CA GLU A 52 -6.90 6.61 14.96
C GLU A 52 -7.87 6.90 13.82
N ILE A 53 -8.56 5.84 13.40
CA ILE A 53 -9.70 5.90 12.49
C ILE A 53 -10.95 5.89 13.36
N VAL A 54 -11.83 6.87 13.19
CA VAL A 54 -13.02 7.07 14.01
C VAL A 54 -14.27 6.78 13.17
N GLY A 55 -15.06 5.77 13.55
CA GLY A 55 -16.41 5.50 13.02
C GLY A 55 -16.49 4.44 11.91
N GLU A 56 -17.71 3.95 11.67
CA GLU A 56 -18.01 2.93 10.64
C GLU A 56 -18.43 3.55 9.29
N LEU A 57 -19.12 4.70 9.29
CA LEU A 57 -19.32 5.67 8.19
C LEU A 57 -20.26 6.82 8.66
N PRO A 58 -19.94 8.11 8.41
CA PRO A 58 -18.68 8.59 7.84
C PRO A 58 -17.52 8.37 8.82
N SER A 59 -16.47 7.73 8.33
CA SER A 59 -15.24 7.51 9.08
C SER A 59 -14.37 8.76 9.01
N GLY A 60 -13.90 9.26 10.15
CA GLY A 60 -12.93 10.35 10.27
C GLY A 60 -11.57 9.87 10.75
N PHE A 61 -10.60 10.77 10.79
CA PHE A 61 -9.29 10.52 11.39
C PHE A 61 -9.08 11.48 12.54
N ARG A 62 -8.59 10.98 13.68
CA ARG A 62 -7.91 11.85 14.64
C ARG A 62 -6.46 11.93 14.22
N VAL A 63 -5.97 13.15 14.05
CA VAL A 63 -4.63 13.40 13.52
C VAL A 63 -3.82 14.31 14.44
N ALA A 64 -2.50 14.21 14.37
CA ALA A 64 -1.56 15.08 15.06
C ALA A 64 -0.50 15.63 14.12
N ASN A 65 0.25 16.64 14.58
CA ASN A 65 1.40 17.13 13.84
C ASN A 65 2.44 16.02 13.71
N LEU A 66 2.97 15.87 12.50
CA LEU A 66 4.10 14.99 12.25
C LEU A 66 5.35 15.58 12.95
N THR A 67 5.93 14.83 13.88
CA THR A 67 7.10 15.27 14.68
C THR A 67 8.41 14.65 14.22
N ILE A 68 8.34 13.61 13.40
CA ILE A 68 9.51 12.90 12.88
C ILE A 68 9.96 13.44 11.51
N PRO A 69 11.24 13.30 11.14
CA PRO A 69 11.74 13.73 9.84
C PRO A 69 11.15 12.94 8.65
N TRP A 70 11.12 13.57 7.48
CA TRP A 70 10.66 12.94 6.23
C TRP A 70 11.36 11.61 5.91
N GLU A 71 12.67 11.54 6.14
CA GLU A 71 13.47 10.31 5.91
C GLU A 71 12.97 9.14 6.75
N GLU A 72 12.45 9.39 7.95
CA GLU A 72 11.90 8.34 8.79
C GLU A 72 10.51 7.92 8.29
N VAL A 73 9.66 8.88 7.90
CA VAL A 73 8.32 8.60 7.35
C VAL A 73 8.38 7.74 6.10
N LYS A 74 9.19 8.14 5.11
CA LYS A 74 9.25 7.46 3.81
C LYS A 74 9.87 6.06 3.87
N ASN A 75 10.55 5.73 4.97
CA ASN A 75 11.18 4.44 5.22
C ASN A 75 10.41 3.57 6.23
N ARG A 76 9.21 3.98 6.67
CA ARG A 76 8.36 3.15 7.55
C ARG A 76 8.12 1.78 6.92
N LYS A 77 8.20 0.75 7.77
CA LYS A 77 8.02 -0.65 7.37
C LYS A 77 6.55 -0.93 7.15
N VAL A 78 6.24 -1.68 6.09
CA VAL A 78 4.90 -2.19 5.81
C VAL A 78 4.91 -3.67 6.13
N VAL A 79 3.99 -4.11 6.98
CA VAL A 79 3.86 -5.50 7.39
C VAL A 79 2.56 -6.05 6.83
N TRP A 80 2.69 -7.08 6.00
CA TRP A 80 1.56 -7.81 5.46
C TRP A 80 1.27 -9.04 6.29
N LYS A 81 -0.01 -9.25 6.59
CA LYS A 81 -0.52 -10.60 6.83
C LYS A 81 -0.83 -11.20 5.46
N VAL A 82 -0.17 -12.29 5.08
CA VAL A 82 -0.41 -13.03 3.84
C VAL A 82 -0.61 -14.49 4.20
N TYR A 83 -1.86 -14.97 4.15
CA TYR A 83 -2.24 -16.36 4.43
C TYR A 83 -1.45 -16.98 5.61
N ASP A 84 -1.84 -16.63 6.83
CA ASP A 84 -1.22 -17.05 8.10
C ASP A 84 0.26 -16.70 8.31
N ASN A 85 0.87 -15.87 7.44
CA ASN A 85 2.26 -15.43 7.59
C ASN A 85 2.33 -13.90 7.71
N GLU A 86 3.34 -13.41 8.42
CA GLU A 86 3.70 -11.99 8.45
C GLU A 86 4.91 -11.74 7.55
N VAL A 87 4.81 -10.71 6.70
CA VAL A 87 5.82 -10.41 5.68
C VAL A 87 6.06 -8.91 5.63
N GLU A 88 7.28 -8.47 5.95
CA GLU A 88 7.71 -7.09 5.77
C GLU A 88 8.06 -6.82 4.30
N SER A 89 7.30 -5.95 3.63
CA SER A 89 7.53 -5.49 2.25
C SER A 89 6.52 -4.41 1.87
N ASP A 90 6.90 -3.48 1.00
CA ASP A 90 5.97 -2.45 0.49
C ASP A 90 4.86 -3.06 -0.34
N ASN A 91 5.24 -4.02 -1.20
CA ASN A 91 4.34 -4.75 -2.08
C ASN A 91 4.64 -6.25 -2.04
N ILE A 92 3.64 -7.07 -2.36
CA ILE A 92 3.72 -8.53 -2.34
C ILE A 92 3.36 -9.08 -3.71
N TYR A 93 4.15 -10.04 -4.20
CA TYR A 93 3.85 -10.82 -5.40
C TYR A 93 3.73 -12.30 -5.03
N VAL A 94 2.51 -12.85 -5.07
CA VAL A 94 2.24 -14.26 -4.74
C VAL A 94 2.05 -15.06 -6.01
N VAL A 95 2.94 -16.04 -6.23
CA VAL A 95 2.81 -17.04 -7.30
C VAL A 95 1.88 -18.16 -6.82
N THR A 96 0.86 -18.45 -7.60
CA THR A 96 -0.15 -19.49 -7.36
C THR A 96 -0.17 -20.50 -8.50
N ASN A 97 -0.75 -21.67 -8.28
CA ASN A 97 -0.91 -22.69 -9.32
C ASN A 97 -2.24 -22.55 -10.06
N SER A 98 -3.24 -21.88 -9.47
CA SER A 98 -4.55 -21.73 -10.10
C SER A 98 -5.26 -20.44 -9.73
N SER A 99 -6.17 -20.01 -10.60
CA SER A 99 -7.04 -18.85 -10.37
C SER A 99 -8.02 -19.01 -9.20
N LYS A 100 -8.24 -20.23 -8.68
CA LYS A 100 -9.05 -20.47 -7.48
C LYS A 100 -8.34 -19.96 -6.22
N GLU A 101 -7.02 -20.09 -6.19
CA GLU A 101 -6.18 -19.66 -5.05
C GLU A 101 -6.14 -18.13 -4.94
N TYR A 102 -6.35 -17.41 -6.05
CA TYR A 102 -6.46 -15.95 -6.07
C TYR A 102 -7.40 -15.41 -5.00
N LYS A 103 -8.66 -15.85 -5.00
CA LYS A 103 -9.69 -15.33 -4.08
C LYS A 103 -9.34 -15.60 -2.62
N LEU A 104 -8.74 -16.77 -2.37
CA LEU A 104 -8.33 -17.14 -1.02
C LEU A 104 -7.24 -16.19 -0.51
N ILE A 105 -6.20 -15.95 -1.32
CA ILE A 105 -5.11 -15.04 -0.95
C ILE A 105 -5.61 -13.60 -0.83
N GLU A 106 -6.40 -13.12 -1.78
CA GLU A 106 -7.00 -11.78 -1.76
C GLU A 106 -7.81 -11.51 -0.49
N GLN A 107 -8.63 -12.48 -0.05
CA GLN A 107 -9.51 -12.32 1.12
C GLN A 107 -8.80 -12.47 2.47
N THR A 108 -7.67 -13.15 2.49
CA THR A 108 -6.94 -13.48 3.73
C THR A 108 -5.69 -12.62 3.91
N SER A 109 -5.38 -11.76 2.95
CA SER A 109 -4.17 -10.95 2.96
C SER A 109 -4.48 -9.47 3.07
N ALA A 110 -3.82 -8.79 3.98
CA ALA A 110 -3.93 -7.35 4.17
C ALA A 110 -2.64 -6.80 4.78
N PRO A 111 -2.22 -5.58 4.41
CA PRO A 111 -1.17 -4.87 5.11
C PRO A 111 -1.70 -4.20 6.37
N ASP A 112 -0.80 -3.83 7.27
CA ASP A 112 -0.99 -2.91 8.39
C ASP A 112 -1.16 -1.46 7.90
N ARG A 113 -2.04 -1.24 6.91
CA ARG A 113 -2.29 0.04 6.27
C ARG A 113 -3.78 0.24 6.03
N LEU A 114 -4.21 1.50 6.04
CA LEU A 114 -5.60 1.88 5.86
C LEU A 114 -6.21 1.39 4.53
N LYS A 115 -5.41 1.40 3.46
CA LYS A 115 -5.81 0.99 2.12
C LYS A 115 -4.70 0.18 1.46
N SER A 116 -5.12 -0.80 0.68
CA SER A 116 -4.27 -1.65 -0.15
C SER A 116 -4.99 -1.96 -1.45
N PHE A 117 -4.22 -2.42 -2.44
CA PHE A 117 -4.74 -2.83 -3.74
C PHE A 117 -4.41 -4.30 -3.99
N ALA A 118 -5.38 -5.06 -4.48
CA ALA A 118 -5.19 -6.44 -4.88
C ALA A 118 -5.45 -6.57 -6.38
N PHE A 119 -4.49 -7.15 -7.09
CA PHE A 119 -4.56 -7.37 -8.53
C PHE A 119 -4.25 -8.81 -8.90
N ARG A 120 -4.80 -9.23 -10.05
CA ARG A 120 -4.58 -10.57 -10.61
C ARG A 120 -3.81 -10.51 -11.92
N ASP A 121 -2.73 -11.27 -12.00
CA ASP A 121 -1.98 -11.51 -13.25
C ASP A 121 -1.51 -10.25 -14.00
N VAL A 122 -1.36 -9.12 -13.29
CA VAL A 122 -0.81 -7.86 -13.79
C VAL A 122 0.72 -7.86 -13.72
N ASP A 123 1.36 -6.98 -14.50
CA ASP A 123 2.81 -6.79 -14.45
C ASP A 123 3.20 -5.99 -13.20
N PRO A 124 4.05 -6.51 -12.30
CA PRO A 124 4.49 -5.78 -11.12
C PRO A 124 5.27 -4.49 -11.43
N TRP A 125 5.88 -4.36 -12.62
CA TRP A 125 6.61 -3.16 -13.00
C TRP A 125 5.72 -1.91 -13.16
N ASP A 126 4.44 -2.09 -13.48
CA ASP A 126 3.47 -1.00 -13.56
C ASP A 126 3.20 -0.34 -12.19
N TYR A 127 3.48 -1.08 -11.11
CA TYR A 127 3.20 -0.69 -9.72
C TYR A 127 4.48 -0.50 -8.89
N LYS A 128 5.65 -0.41 -9.54
CA LYS A 128 6.95 -0.34 -8.86
C LYS A 128 7.08 0.81 -7.86
N ASP A 129 6.42 1.95 -8.16
CA ASP A 129 6.47 3.19 -7.37
C ASP A 129 5.26 3.34 -6.42
N TRP A 130 4.43 2.30 -6.32
CA TRP A 130 3.25 2.28 -5.45
C TRP A 130 3.58 1.66 -4.11
N CYS A 131 2.75 1.92 -3.10
CA CYS A 131 2.70 1.09 -1.91
C CYS A 131 1.39 0.36 -1.79
N CYS A 132 1.56 -0.80 -1.16
CA CYS A 132 0.59 -1.59 -0.48
C CYS A 132 -0.25 -2.37 -1.50
N VAL A 133 0.46 -2.86 -2.52
CA VAL A 133 -0.04 -3.65 -3.62
C VAL A 133 0.24 -5.14 -3.38
N LEU A 134 -0.82 -5.95 -3.48
CA LEU A 134 -0.78 -7.39 -3.57
C LEU A 134 -1.07 -7.80 -5.01
N ILE A 135 -0.12 -8.46 -5.66
CA ILE A 135 -0.35 -9.10 -6.95
C ILE A 135 -0.34 -10.60 -6.73
N VAL A 136 -1.44 -11.26 -7.09
CA VAL A 136 -1.51 -12.72 -7.09
C VAL A 136 -1.53 -13.18 -8.54
N SER A 137 -0.58 -14.01 -8.92
CA SER A 137 -0.41 -14.43 -10.32
C SER A 137 -0.14 -15.91 -10.46
N THR A 138 -0.55 -16.49 -11.59
CA THR A 138 -0.12 -17.84 -11.99
C THR A 138 1.22 -17.83 -12.72
N LYS A 139 1.78 -16.65 -12.99
CA LYS A 139 3.07 -16.47 -13.66
C LYS A 139 4.16 -16.33 -12.60
N ASP A 140 5.31 -16.95 -12.84
CA ASP A 140 6.50 -16.79 -12.00
C ASP A 140 7.48 -15.84 -12.68
N VAL A 141 7.32 -14.55 -12.42
CA VAL A 141 8.19 -13.50 -12.97
C VAL A 141 9.50 -13.47 -12.20
N LYS A 142 10.63 -13.77 -12.86
CA LYS A 142 11.95 -13.86 -12.19
C LYS A 142 12.43 -12.53 -11.62
N ASP A 143 12.27 -11.44 -12.38
CA ASP A 143 12.76 -10.11 -12.03
C ASP A 143 11.61 -9.22 -11.57
N LEU A 144 11.61 -8.88 -10.28
CA LEU A 144 10.59 -8.04 -9.66
C LEU A 144 11.18 -6.67 -9.30
N PRO A 145 10.36 -5.61 -9.31
CA PRO A 145 10.77 -4.34 -8.74
C PRO A 145 11.20 -4.51 -7.28
N LYS A 146 12.16 -3.70 -6.83
CA LYS A 146 12.72 -3.79 -5.47
C LYS A 146 11.69 -3.64 -4.35
N SER A 147 10.57 -2.96 -4.61
CA SER A 147 9.47 -2.79 -3.66
C SER A 147 8.61 -4.04 -3.47
N PHE A 148 8.76 -5.05 -4.34
CA PHE A 148 8.01 -6.30 -4.28
C PHE A 148 8.81 -7.42 -3.63
N LYS A 149 8.18 -8.11 -2.69
CA LYS A 149 8.65 -9.40 -2.18
C LYS A 149 7.89 -10.54 -2.84
N LYS A 150 8.62 -11.50 -3.43
CA LYS A 150 8.04 -12.70 -4.04
C LYS A 150 7.71 -13.74 -2.98
N LEU A 151 6.53 -14.33 -3.09
CA LEU A 151 6.07 -15.46 -2.31
C LEU A 151 5.48 -16.52 -3.25
N TYR A 152 5.45 -17.77 -2.78
CA TYR A 152 4.88 -18.90 -3.47
C TYR A 152 3.78 -19.50 -2.61
N PHE A 153 2.59 -19.67 -3.17
CA PHE A 153 1.50 -20.40 -2.53
C PHE A 153 1.46 -21.82 -3.10
N VAL A 154 1.88 -22.78 -2.29
CA VAL A 154 2.00 -24.19 -2.68
C VAL A 154 1.44 -25.07 -1.58
N ASN A 155 0.54 -25.99 -1.94
CA ASN A 155 -0.08 -26.94 -1.01
C ASN A 155 -0.72 -26.27 0.21
N GLY A 156 -1.40 -25.14 0.00
CA GLY A 156 -2.07 -24.40 1.07
C GLY A 156 -1.11 -23.72 2.05
N LYS A 157 0.11 -23.38 1.63
CA LYS A 157 1.10 -22.68 2.46
C LYS A 157 1.84 -21.62 1.65
N ILE A 158 2.21 -20.52 2.32
CA ILE A 158 3.11 -19.51 1.78
C ILE A 158 4.55 -19.93 2.02
N LYS A 159 5.40 -19.77 0.99
CA LYS A 159 6.84 -20.02 1.03
C LYS A 159 7.58 -18.88 0.34
N GLU A 160 8.80 -18.58 0.79
CA GLU A 160 9.68 -17.62 0.10
C GLU A 160 10.44 -18.24 -1.08
N LYS A 161 10.45 -19.58 -1.16
CA LYS A 161 11.08 -20.35 -2.24
C LYS A 161 10.11 -21.39 -2.79
N LYS A 162 10.26 -21.68 -4.08
CA LYS A 162 9.52 -22.73 -4.78
C LYS A 162 10.16 -24.08 -4.48
N GLU A 163 9.77 -24.68 -3.35
CA GLU A 163 10.09 -26.07 -2.98
C GLU A 163 8.82 -26.89 -2.81
#